data_AF-A0A089NV20-F1
#
_entry.id   AF-A0A089NV20-F1
#
_cell.length_a   1.000
_cell.length_b   1.000
_cell.length_c   1.000
_cell.angle_alpha   90.00
_cell.angle_beta   90.00
_cell.angle_gamma   90.00
#
_symmetry.space_group_name_H-M   'P 1'
#
loop_
_entity.id
_entity.type
_entity.pdbx_description
1 polymer ?
#
loop_
_entity_poly.entity_id
_entity_poly.type
_entity_poly.pdbx_seq_one_letter_code
_entity_poly.pdbx_strand_id
1 'polypeptide(L)'
;MPAPLLAIVLVAAACGTARAASETELRHAAWRDCVSRNFGIQAALTDRDLAVDAAFRACRSAEDAYLATLADSPLLDGDDVIRARPLLAGRIRAWLVGDRG
;
A
#
# COMPACT_ATOMS: atom_id res chain seq x y z
N MET A 1 -36.46 13.12 -26.24
CA MET A 1 -35.08 13.49 -25.86
C MET A 1 -34.67 12.60 -24.67
N PRO A 2 -33.99 11.46 -24.85
CA PRO A 2 -33.61 10.62 -23.72
C PRO A 2 -32.11 10.79 -23.41
N ALA A 3 -31.78 11.67 -22.45
CA ALA A 3 -30.40 11.87 -22.01
C ALA A 3 -30.15 11.93 -20.47
N PRO A 4 -31.06 11.52 -19.54
CA PRO A 4 -30.73 11.61 -18.11
C PRO A 4 -29.97 10.38 -17.57
N LEU A 5 -30.07 9.21 -18.21
CA LEU A 5 -29.54 7.97 -17.63
C LEU A 5 -28.01 7.83 -17.72
N LEU A 6 -27.39 8.35 -18.79
CA LEU A 6 -25.93 8.33 -18.95
C LEU A 6 -25.20 9.18 -17.91
N ALA A 7 -25.79 10.32 -17.51
CA ALA A 7 -25.19 11.22 -16.53
C ALA A 7 -25.14 10.61 -15.11
N ILE A 8 -26.14 9.82 -14.73
CA ILE A 8 -26.23 9.20 -13.40
C ILE A 8 -25.17 8.09 -13.22
N VAL A 9 -24.90 7.32 -14.28
CA VAL A 9 -23.89 6.25 -14.26
C VAL A 9 -22.48 6.81 -14.09
N LEU A 10 -22.17 7.94 -14.73
CA LEU A 10 -20.86 8.58 -14.65
C LEU A 10 -20.55 9.13 -13.24
N VAL A 11 -21.55 9.71 -12.56
CA VAL A 11 -21.38 10.26 -11.21
C VAL A 11 -21.20 9.15 -10.16
N ALA A 12 -21.93 8.04 -10.29
CA ALA A 12 -21.79 6.90 -9.38
C ALA A 12 -20.42 6.22 -9.51
N ALA A 13 -19.90 6.07 -10.74
CA ALA A 13 -18.58 5.52 -10.99
C ALA A 13 -17.46 6.41 -10.43
N ALA A 14 -17.56 7.73 -10.61
CA ALA A 14 -16.57 8.68 -10.09
C ALA A 14 -16.53 8.75 -8.55
N CYS A 15 -17.68 8.58 -7.88
CA CYS A 15 -17.75 8.59 -6.42
C CYS A 15 -17.20 7.30 -5.79
N GLY A 16 -17.28 6.17 -6.52
CA GLY A 16 -16.70 4.89 -6.11
C GLY A 16 -15.17 4.89 -6.21
N THR A 17 -14.63 5.39 -7.33
CA THR A 17 -13.17 5.44 -7.55
C THR A 17 -12.46 6.40 -6.60
N ALA A 18 -13.07 7.57 -6.30
CA ALA A 18 -12.50 8.53 -5.35
C ALA A 18 -12.40 7.95 -3.93
N ARG A 19 -13.42 7.19 -3.49
CA ARG A 19 -13.39 6.51 -2.18
C ARG A 19 -12.35 5.40 -2.13
N ALA A 20 -12.29 4.55 -3.16
CA ALA A 20 -11.30 3.49 -3.26
C ALA A 20 -9.86 4.04 -3.27
N ALA A 21 -9.62 5.14 -4.01
CA ALA A 21 -8.34 5.84 -4.00
C ALA A 21 -7.97 6.35 -2.59
N SER A 22 -8.93 7.00 -1.90
CA SER A 22 -8.69 7.50 -0.54
C SER A 22 -8.41 6.37 0.47
N GLU A 23 -9.10 5.23 0.36
CA GLU A 23 -8.85 4.09 1.24
C GLU A 23 -7.47 3.47 0.95
N THR A 24 -7.12 3.31 -0.32
CA THR A 24 -5.81 2.80 -0.75
C THR A 24 -4.66 3.67 -0.20
N GLU A 25 -4.80 5.00 -0.26
CA GLU A 25 -3.82 5.94 0.29
C GLU A 25 -3.71 5.80 1.83
N LEU A 26 -4.82 5.67 2.54
CA LEU A 26 -4.84 5.47 3.99
C LEU A 26 -4.14 4.16 4.38
N ARG A 27 -4.41 3.06 3.67
CA ARG A 27 -3.77 1.77 3.92
C ARG A 27 -2.28 1.81 3.61
N HIS A 28 -1.90 2.48 2.53
CA HIS A 28 -0.50 2.69 2.16
C HIS A 28 0.25 3.48 3.25
N ALA A 29 -0.34 4.57 3.76
CA ALA A 29 0.23 5.36 4.84
C ALA A 29 0.38 4.56 6.14
N ALA A 30 -0.65 3.80 6.52
CA ALA A 30 -0.62 2.95 7.71
C ALA A 30 0.47 1.87 7.63
N TRP A 31 0.61 1.22 6.47
CA TRP A 31 1.68 0.26 6.24
C TRP A 31 3.07 0.89 6.33
N ARG A 32 3.27 2.05 5.68
CA ARG A 32 4.56 2.78 5.75
C ARG A 32 4.93 3.21 7.16
N ASP A 33 3.98 3.72 7.93
CA ASP A 33 4.21 4.10 9.33
C ASP A 33 4.58 2.89 10.19
N CYS A 34 3.86 1.76 10.03
CA CYS A 34 4.19 0.52 10.72
C CYS A 34 5.64 0.10 10.44
N VAL A 35 6.03 0.05 9.16
CA VAL A 35 7.36 -0.41 8.75
C VAL A 35 8.44 0.54 9.27
N SER A 36 8.25 1.85 9.14
CA SER A 36 9.18 2.87 9.64
C SER A 36 9.40 2.75 11.15
N ARG A 37 8.32 2.66 11.93
CA ARG A 37 8.38 2.52 13.39
C ARG A 37 9.09 1.25 13.83
N ASN A 38 8.73 0.10 13.27
CA ASN A 38 9.34 -1.18 13.63
C ASN A 38 10.81 -1.24 13.19
N PHE A 39 11.15 -0.66 12.03
CA PHE A 39 12.53 -0.54 11.59
C PHE A 39 13.35 0.29 12.58
N GLY A 40 12.86 1.46 13.00
CA GLY A 40 13.56 2.30 13.98
C GLY A 40 13.82 1.57 15.31
N ILE A 41 12.84 0.80 15.80
CA ILE A 41 13.01 -0.03 17.01
C ILE A 41 14.09 -1.10 16.81
N GLN A 42 14.04 -1.83 15.70
CA GLN A 42 14.94 -2.96 15.46
C GLN A 42 16.35 -2.50 15.08
N ALA A 43 16.49 -1.37 14.39
CA ALA A 43 17.78 -0.83 13.97
C ALA A 43 18.61 -0.32 15.16
N ALA A 44 17.96 0.00 16.27
CA ALA A 44 18.63 0.28 17.54
C ALA A 44 19.19 -0.98 18.24
N LEU A 45 18.74 -2.17 17.83
CA LEU A 45 19.02 -3.43 18.51
C LEU A 45 19.81 -4.44 17.67
N THR A 46 19.80 -4.29 16.35
CA THR A 46 20.28 -5.30 15.39
C THR A 46 20.91 -4.65 14.15
N ASP A 47 21.60 -5.47 13.35
CA ASP A 47 22.06 -5.07 12.02
C ASP A 47 20.91 -4.57 11.14
N ARG A 48 21.21 -3.57 10.30
CA ARG A 48 20.20 -2.85 9.52
C ARG A 48 19.36 -3.76 8.63
N ASP A 49 19.98 -4.74 7.98
CA ASP A 49 19.28 -5.69 7.11
C ASP A 49 18.34 -6.62 7.90
N LEU A 50 18.77 -7.08 9.09
CA LEU A 50 17.92 -7.85 10.01
C LEU A 50 16.76 -7.00 10.52
N ALA A 51 17.00 -5.72 10.78
CA ALA A 51 16.00 -4.76 11.19
C ALA A 51 14.92 -4.55 10.13
N VAL A 52 15.32 -4.46 8.85
CA VAL A 52 14.38 -4.41 7.73
C VAL A 52 13.52 -5.68 7.71
N ASP A 53 14.13 -6.86 7.76
CA ASP A 53 13.40 -8.12 7.70
C ASP A 53 12.46 -8.31 8.90
N ALA A 54 12.85 -7.84 10.08
CA ALA A 54 12.00 -7.82 11.26
C ALA A 54 10.81 -6.86 11.09
N ALA A 55 11.03 -5.66 10.57
CA ALA A 55 9.97 -4.68 10.32
C ALA A 55 8.92 -5.18 9.32
N PHE A 56 9.36 -5.75 8.19
CA PHE A 56 8.45 -6.34 7.20
C PHE A 56 7.65 -7.52 7.78
N ARG A 57 8.28 -8.37 8.61
CA ARG A 57 7.57 -9.46 9.29
C ARG A 57 6.52 -8.95 10.27
N ALA A 58 6.84 -7.93 11.07
CA ALA A 58 5.91 -7.35 12.04
C ALA A 58 4.71 -6.67 11.36
N CYS A 59 4.90 -6.09 10.18
CA CYS A 59 3.90 -5.29 9.47
C CYS A 59 3.15 -6.04 8.35
N ARG A 60 3.22 -7.38 8.31
CA ARG A 60 2.61 -8.20 7.26
C ARG A 60 1.09 -7.99 7.13
N SER A 61 0.38 -7.87 8.25
CA SER A 61 -1.08 -7.65 8.22
C SER A 61 -1.45 -6.29 7.61
N ALA A 62 -0.66 -5.25 7.86
CA ALA A 62 -0.85 -3.93 7.26
C ALA A 62 -0.52 -3.94 5.76
N GLU A 63 0.50 -4.69 5.36
CA GLU A 63 0.84 -4.91 3.95
C GLU A 63 -0.31 -5.62 3.22
N ASP A 64 -0.82 -6.73 3.79
CA ASP A 64 -1.91 -7.50 3.18
C ASP A 64 -3.19 -6.66 3.07
N ALA A 65 -3.50 -5.82 4.07
CA ALA A 65 -4.63 -4.91 4.01
C ALA A 65 -4.49 -3.85 2.90
N TYR A 66 -3.28 -3.29 2.70
CA TYR A 66 -3.01 -2.39 1.59
C TYR A 66 -3.15 -3.08 0.23
N LEU A 67 -2.58 -4.27 0.09
CA LEU A 67 -2.62 -5.02 -1.17
C LEU A 67 -4.04 -5.51 -1.50
N ALA A 68 -4.86 -5.83 -0.51
CA ALA A 68 -6.27 -6.13 -0.71
C ALA A 68 -7.01 -4.94 -1.34
N THR A 69 -6.80 -3.71 -0.82
CA THR A 69 -7.42 -2.52 -1.41
C THR A 69 -6.91 -2.19 -2.81
N LEU A 70 -5.66 -2.55 -3.13
CA LEU A 70 -5.14 -2.46 -4.51
C LEU A 70 -5.80 -3.47 -5.44
N ALA A 71 -6.09 -4.68 -4.97
CA ALA A 71 -6.74 -5.72 -5.75
C ALA A 71 -8.23 -5.41 -6.03
N ASP A 72 -8.86 -4.58 -5.20
CA ASP A 72 -10.21 -4.05 -5.44
C ASP A 72 -10.25 -2.95 -6.51
N SER A 73 -9.09 -2.47 -6.97
CA SER A 73 -9.00 -1.48 -8.04
C SER A 73 -9.39 -2.09 -9.39
N PRO A 74 -10.27 -1.45 -10.19
CA PRO A 74 -10.64 -1.95 -11.51
C PRO A 74 -9.49 -1.88 -12.53
N LEU A 75 -8.34 -1.29 -12.16
CA LEU A 75 -7.17 -1.12 -13.02
C LEU A 75 -6.12 -2.21 -12.81
N LEU A 76 -6.22 -3.00 -11.74
CA LEU A 76 -5.22 -4.01 -11.37
C LEU A 76 -5.94 -5.32 -11.12
N ASP A 77 -5.43 -6.41 -11.67
CA ASP A 77 -5.88 -7.74 -11.26
C ASP A 77 -5.03 -8.30 -10.10
N GLY A 78 -5.45 -9.44 -9.55
CA GLY A 78 -4.74 -10.07 -8.43
C GLY A 78 -3.30 -10.49 -8.78
N ASP A 79 -3.03 -10.85 -10.04
CA ASP A 79 -1.70 -11.26 -10.49
C ASP A 79 -0.77 -10.04 -10.61
N ASP A 80 -1.30 -8.89 -11.03
CA ASP A 80 -0.58 -7.62 -11.02
C ASP A 80 -0.15 -7.23 -9.60
N VAL A 81 -1.04 -7.40 -8.62
CA VAL A 81 -0.73 -7.12 -7.20
C VAL A 81 0.34 -8.08 -6.67
N ILE A 82 0.26 -9.38 -7.00
CA ILE A 82 1.28 -10.37 -6.62
C ILE A 82 2.64 -10.01 -7.23
N ARG A 83 2.67 -9.58 -8.50
CA ARG A 83 3.90 -9.17 -9.20
C ARG A 83 4.46 -7.85 -8.66
N ALA A 84 3.60 -6.92 -8.26
CA ALA A 84 3.99 -5.63 -7.71
C ALA A 84 4.54 -5.73 -6.29
N ARG A 85 4.06 -6.68 -5.47
CA ARG A 85 4.49 -6.87 -4.06
C ARG A 85 6.01 -6.88 -3.88
N PRO A 86 6.82 -7.70 -4.57
CA PRO A 86 8.28 -7.69 -4.39
C PRO A 86 8.95 -6.38 -4.81
N LEU A 87 8.43 -5.69 -5.84
CA LEU A 87 8.96 -4.41 -6.30
C LEU A 87 8.69 -3.30 -5.28
N LEU A 88 7.48 -3.30 -4.71
CA LEU A 88 7.07 -2.39 -3.65
C LEU A 88 7.92 -2.60 -2.39
N ALA A 89 8.09 -3.86 -1.96
CA ALA A 89 8.94 -4.21 -0.83
C ALA A 89 10.40 -3.80 -1.06
N GLY A 90 10.92 -3.99 -2.28
CA GLY A 90 12.26 -3.54 -2.67
C GLY A 90 12.44 -2.02 -2.56
N ARG A 91 11.47 -1.25 -3.03
CA ARG A 91 11.49 0.22 -2.92
C ARG A 91 11.46 0.69 -1.48
N ILE A 92 10.61 0.11 -0.63
CA ILE A 92 10.54 0.47 0.79
C ILE A 92 11.81 0.05 1.52
N ARG A 93 12.38 -1.14 1.24
CA ARG A 93 13.69 -1.55 1.79
C ARG A 93 14.78 -0.54 1.43
N ALA A 94 14.88 -0.14 0.16
CA ALA A 94 15.86 0.85 -0.28
C ALA A 94 15.67 2.21 0.42
N TRP A 95 14.41 2.62 0.63
CA TRP A 95 14.10 3.82 1.41
C TRP A 95 14.58 3.68 2.86
N LEU A 96 14.23 2.62 3.59
CA LEU A 96 14.65 2.41 4.98
C LEU A 96 16.17 2.35 5.15
N VAL A 97 16.88 1.75 4.19
CA VAL A 97 18.35 1.63 4.23
C VAL A 97 19.02 2.95 3.84
N GLY A 98 18.44 3.67 2.88
CA GLY A 98 18.96 4.96 2.39
C GLY A 98 18.63 6.15 3.29
N ASP A 99 17.58 6.06 4.11
CA ASP A 99 17.18 7.08 5.08
C ASP A 99 18.22 7.14 6.21
N ARG A 100 19.24 7.96 6.02
CA ARG A 100 20.09 8.44 7.11
C ARG A 100 19.31 9.54 7.79
N GLY A 101 18.58 9.17 8.84
CA GLY A 101 17.93 10.12 9.74
C GLY A 101 18.88 11.22 10.21
#